data_AF-A0A3P6UZN8-F1
#
_entry.id   AF-A0A3P6UZN8-F1
#
_cell.length_a   1.000
_cell.length_b   1.000
_cell.length_c   1.000
_cell.angle_alpha   90.00
_cell.angle_beta   90.00
_cell.angle_gamma   90.00
#
_symmetry.space_group_name_H-M   'P 1'
#
loop_
_entity.id
_entity.type
_entity.pdbx_description
1 polymer ?
#
loop_
_entity_poly.entity_id
_entity_poly.type
_entity_poly.pdbx_seq_one_letter_code
_entity_poly.pdbx_strand_id
1 'polypeptide(L)'
;MKGMNPGLGNLNGDEWYRLRSSIQQVMMRPQAVQKYLPYTNEVAAALVDHIKNEMLKGDGEVDMRKVAGRWALESAALTVFEKRLGALGNRTEWADMLVNLNKEIFQLSAQLKFALPVYKYFDTPKWKKMVKLEDQFYK
;
A
#
# COMPACT_ATOMS: atom_id res chain seq x y z
N MET A 1 -3.77 10.94 -13.42
CA MET A 1 -5.02 10.15 -13.24
C MET A 1 -6.08 10.32 -14.33
N LYS A 2 -6.15 11.43 -15.12
CA LYS A 2 -7.07 11.46 -16.28
C LYS A 2 -6.70 10.35 -17.27
N GLY A 3 -7.66 9.46 -17.57
CA GLY A 3 -7.48 8.33 -18.49
C GLY A 3 -7.03 7.00 -17.86
N MET A 4 -6.89 6.90 -16.53
CA MET A 4 -6.57 5.64 -15.84
C MET A 4 -7.83 4.98 -15.29
N ASN A 5 -7.84 3.63 -15.22
CA ASN A 5 -8.95 2.88 -14.60
C ASN A 5 -9.05 3.27 -13.10
N PRO A 6 -10.25 3.62 -12.58
CA PRO A 6 -10.43 4.06 -11.18
C PRO A 6 -10.05 3.00 -10.14
N GLY A 7 -9.95 1.73 -10.55
CA GLY A 7 -9.70 0.60 -9.67
C GLY A 7 -10.95 0.16 -8.90
N LEU A 8 -10.88 -1.06 -8.35
CA LEU A 8 -12.02 -1.74 -7.76
C LEU A 8 -12.71 -0.95 -6.63
N GLY A 9 -11.95 -0.17 -5.85
CA GLY A 9 -12.48 0.61 -4.72
C GLY A 9 -13.27 1.86 -5.12
N ASN A 10 -13.15 2.34 -6.37
CA ASN A 10 -13.79 3.56 -6.85
C ASN A 10 -14.89 3.31 -7.90
N LEU A 11 -15.07 2.06 -8.33
CA LEU A 11 -16.10 1.67 -9.31
C LEU A 11 -17.42 1.31 -8.61
N ASN A 12 -18.53 1.45 -9.33
CA ASN A 12 -19.86 1.04 -8.90
C ASN A 12 -20.60 0.31 -10.03
N GLY A 13 -21.75 -0.32 -9.70
CA GLY A 13 -22.64 -0.95 -10.68
C GLY A 13 -21.98 -2.05 -11.51
N ASP A 14 -22.37 -2.15 -12.78
CA ASP A 14 -21.93 -3.23 -13.67
C ASP A 14 -20.42 -3.24 -13.93
N GLU A 15 -19.78 -2.06 -13.95
CA GLU A 15 -18.33 -1.96 -14.13
C GLU A 15 -17.57 -2.54 -12.95
N TRP A 16 -18.03 -2.24 -11.73
CA TRP A 16 -17.52 -2.85 -10.50
C TRP A 16 -17.75 -4.35 -10.51
N TYR A 17 -18.96 -4.79 -10.85
CA TYR A 17 -19.32 -6.21 -10.84
C TYR A 17 -18.45 -7.02 -11.80
N ARG A 18 -18.24 -6.52 -13.02
CA ARG A 18 -17.39 -7.14 -14.03
C ARG A 18 -15.95 -7.29 -13.55
N LEU A 19 -15.38 -6.22 -12.98
CA LEU A 19 -14.00 -6.26 -12.46
C LEU A 19 -13.89 -7.19 -11.24
N ARG A 20 -14.82 -7.08 -10.28
CA ARG A 20 -14.86 -7.90 -9.06
C ARG A 20 -14.98 -9.38 -9.39
N SER A 21 -15.86 -9.73 -10.32
CA SER A 21 -16.17 -11.11 -10.69
C SER A 21 -14.95 -11.83 -11.27
N SER A 22 -14.06 -11.10 -11.92
CA SER A 22 -12.80 -11.61 -12.47
C SER A 22 -11.75 -11.78 -11.36
N ILE A 23 -11.50 -10.73 -10.57
CA ILE A 23 -10.46 -10.72 -9.52
C ILE A 23 -10.74 -11.74 -8.42
N GLN A 24 -12.01 -11.92 -8.02
CA GLN A 24 -12.34 -12.83 -6.92
C GLN A 24 -11.94 -14.29 -7.20
N GLN A 25 -11.94 -14.71 -8.47
CA GLN A 25 -11.60 -16.10 -8.81
C GLN A 25 -10.13 -16.41 -8.56
N VAL A 26 -9.26 -15.41 -8.68
CA VAL A 26 -7.81 -15.55 -8.51
C VAL A 26 -7.33 -15.15 -7.11
N MET A 27 -8.04 -14.28 -6.40
CA MET A 27 -7.61 -13.79 -5.07
C MET A 27 -8.37 -14.40 -3.89
N MET A 28 -9.64 -14.80 -4.05
CA MET A 28 -10.53 -15.12 -2.91
C MET A 28 -10.85 -16.61 -2.78
N ARG A 29 -10.58 -17.43 -3.82
CA ARG A 29 -10.82 -18.88 -3.76
C ARG A 29 -9.75 -19.55 -2.88
N PRO A 30 -10.12 -20.49 -1.99
CA PRO A 30 -9.14 -21.18 -1.14
C PRO A 30 -8.00 -21.83 -1.92
N GLN A 31 -8.28 -22.46 -3.07
CA GLN A 31 -7.25 -23.08 -3.90
C GLN A 31 -6.29 -22.05 -4.51
N ALA A 32 -6.75 -20.82 -4.76
CA ALA A 32 -5.90 -19.76 -5.25
C ALA A 32 -5.05 -19.17 -4.10
N VAL A 33 -5.66 -18.93 -2.94
CA VAL A 33 -4.97 -18.47 -1.73
C VAL A 33 -3.84 -19.42 -1.31
N GLN A 34 -4.06 -20.73 -1.41
CA GLN A 34 -3.04 -21.74 -1.11
C GLN A 34 -1.73 -21.55 -1.90
N LYS A 35 -1.80 -21.03 -3.13
CA LYS A 35 -0.62 -20.78 -3.96
C LYS A 35 0.26 -19.65 -3.42
N TYR A 36 -0.31 -18.72 -2.66
CA TYR A 36 0.41 -17.57 -2.08
C TYR A 36 0.91 -17.82 -0.65
N LEU A 37 0.57 -18.96 -0.04
CA LEU A 37 1.04 -19.31 1.32
C LEU A 37 2.57 -19.40 1.42
N PRO A 38 3.30 -19.99 0.45
CA PRO A 38 4.77 -20.00 0.51
C PRO A 38 5.37 -18.60 0.55
N TYR A 39 4.84 -17.68 -0.27
CA TYR A 39 5.26 -16.27 -0.28
C TYR A 39 4.98 -15.58 1.06
N THR A 40 3.80 -15.81 1.63
CA THR A 40 3.43 -15.24 2.93
C THR A 40 4.36 -15.76 4.03
N ASN A 41 4.69 -17.05 4.03
CA ASN A 41 5.61 -17.65 5.00
C ASN A 41 7.03 -17.10 4.87
N GLU A 42 7.51 -16.89 3.63
CA GLU A 42 8.82 -16.29 3.37
C GLU A 42 8.90 -14.88 3.94
N VAL A 43 7.88 -14.04 3.71
CA VAL A 43 7.82 -12.68 4.27
C VAL A 43 7.66 -12.70 5.78
N ALA A 44 6.93 -13.67 6.35
CA ALA A 44 6.81 -13.83 7.80
C ALA A 44 8.15 -14.19 8.46
N ALA A 45 8.94 -15.09 7.87
CA ALA A 45 10.28 -15.39 8.35
C ALA A 45 11.18 -14.14 8.29
N ALA A 46 11.18 -13.43 7.15
CA ALA A 46 11.92 -12.18 7.00
C ALA A 46 11.50 -11.09 8.01
N LEU A 47 10.21 -11.03 8.35
CA LEU A 47 9.69 -10.13 9.38
C LEU A 47 10.27 -10.46 10.76
N VAL A 48 10.29 -11.74 11.15
CA VAL A 48 10.86 -12.16 12.43
C VAL A 48 12.33 -11.79 12.52
N ASP A 49 13.09 -12.04 11.45
CA ASP A 49 14.52 -11.70 11.41
C ASP A 49 14.74 -10.18 11.42
N HIS A 50 13.91 -9.42 10.71
CA HIS A 50 13.94 -7.96 10.73
C HIS A 50 13.68 -7.41 12.13
N ILE A 51 12.66 -7.92 12.84
CA ILE A 51 12.34 -7.49 14.21
C ILE A 51 13.51 -7.78 15.16
N LYS A 52 14.10 -8.97 15.09
CA LYS A 52 15.29 -9.31 15.90
C LYS A 52 16.43 -8.32 15.65
N ASN A 53 16.70 -8.00 14.38
CA ASN A 53 17.76 -7.06 14.02
C ASN A 53 17.48 -5.63 14.50
N GLU A 54 16.23 -5.16 14.44
CA GLU A 54 15.86 -3.84 14.96
C GLU A 54 15.97 -3.80 16.49
N MET A 55 15.57 -4.86 17.20
CA MET A 55 15.73 -4.96 18.66
C MET A 55 17.20 -4.82 19.07
N LEU A 56 18.11 -5.49 18.35
CA LEU A 56 19.55 -5.40 18.64
C LEU A 56 20.11 -3.98 18.42
N LYS A 57 19.56 -3.22 17.47
CA LYS A 57 19.97 -1.84 17.20
C LYS A 57 19.33 -0.82 18.14
N GLY A 58 18.11 -1.10 18.60
CA GLY A 58 17.27 -0.20 19.38
C GLY A 58 17.28 -0.46 20.89
N ASP A 59 18.30 -1.16 21.40
CA ASP A 59 18.40 -1.52 22.83
C ASP A 59 17.13 -2.23 23.38
N GLY A 60 16.56 -3.11 22.57
CA GLY A 60 15.33 -3.84 22.88
C GLY A 60 14.02 -3.17 22.45
N GLU A 61 14.05 -1.90 21.99
CA GLU A 61 12.87 -1.21 21.47
C GLU A 61 12.72 -1.33 19.95
N VAL A 62 11.47 -1.49 19.48
CA VAL A 62 11.12 -1.55 18.05
C VAL A 62 9.89 -0.71 17.76
N ASP A 63 9.99 0.17 16.75
CA ASP A 63 8.82 0.86 16.21
C ASP A 63 7.99 -0.08 15.33
N MET A 64 7.07 -0.80 15.97
CA MET A 64 6.20 -1.76 15.30
C MET A 64 5.29 -1.13 14.24
N ARG A 65 5.04 0.19 14.28
CA ARG A 65 4.23 0.85 13.24
C ARG A 65 5.00 0.95 11.93
N LYS A 66 6.30 1.30 11.99
CA LYS A 66 7.17 1.27 10.82
C LYS A 66 7.35 -0.14 10.28
N VAL A 67 7.63 -1.09 11.17
CA VAL A 67 7.80 -2.50 10.79
C VAL A 67 6.54 -3.07 10.14
N ALA A 68 5.35 -2.77 10.68
CA ALA A 68 4.08 -3.21 10.09
C ALA A 68 3.85 -2.63 8.69
N GLY A 69 4.21 -1.36 8.46
CA GLY A 69 4.15 -0.73 7.14
C GLY A 69 5.06 -1.42 6.12
N ARG A 70 6.31 -1.69 6.51
CA ARG A 70 7.30 -2.41 5.68
C ARG A 70 6.84 -3.83 5.35
N TRP A 71 6.30 -4.55 6.35
CA TRP A 71 5.75 -5.89 6.18
C TRP A 71 4.57 -5.91 5.22
N ALA A 72 3.61 -4.99 5.39
CA ALA A 72 2.45 -4.91 4.51
C ALA A 72 2.87 -4.67 3.05
N LEU A 73 3.87 -3.81 2.83
CA LEU A 73 4.43 -3.54 1.50
C LEU A 73 5.11 -4.78 0.90
N GLU A 74 5.99 -5.46 1.65
CA GLU A 74 6.70 -6.65 1.17
C GLU A 74 5.73 -7.81 0.90
N SER A 75 4.76 -8.02 1.78
CA SER A 75 3.75 -9.08 1.67
C SER A 75 2.86 -8.89 0.43
N ALA A 76 2.36 -7.68 0.23
CA ALA A 76 1.55 -7.36 -0.94
C ALA A 76 2.35 -7.52 -2.24
N ALA A 77 3.60 -7.05 -2.27
CA ALA A 77 4.42 -7.11 -3.46
C ALA A 77 4.84 -8.52 -3.84
N LEU A 78 5.22 -9.36 -2.87
CA LEU A 78 5.55 -10.75 -3.18
C LEU A 78 4.30 -11.54 -3.61
N THR A 79 3.14 -11.24 -3.04
CA THR A 79 1.88 -11.90 -3.44
C THR A 79 1.41 -11.50 -4.84
N VAL A 80 1.51 -10.21 -5.19
CA VAL A 80 0.93 -9.67 -6.44
C VAL A 80 1.93 -9.66 -7.60
N PHE A 81 3.20 -9.38 -7.32
CA PHE A 81 4.24 -9.22 -8.34
C PHE A 81 5.28 -10.35 -8.33
N GLU A 82 5.17 -11.31 -7.40
CA GLU A 82 6.15 -12.38 -7.21
C GLU A 82 7.59 -11.82 -7.06
N LYS A 83 7.70 -10.64 -6.45
CA LYS A 83 8.96 -9.90 -6.33
C LYS A 83 9.19 -9.38 -4.92
N ARG A 84 10.39 -9.66 -4.40
CA ARG A 84 10.91 -9.07 -3.17
C ARG A 84 11.30 -7.61 -3.41
N LEU A 85 10.74 -6.71 -2.62
CA LEU A 85 11.05 -5.29 -2.71
C LEU A 85 12.24 -4.91 -1.83
N GLY A 86 12.53 -5.70 -0.80
CA GLY A 86 13.57 -5.41 0.18
C GLY A 86 13.11 -4.47 1.29
N ALA A 87 11.80 -4.30 1.49
CA ALA A 87 11.24 -3.37 2.48
C ALA A 87 11.56 -3.78 3.93
N LEU A 88 11.76 -5.08 4.18
CA LEU A 88 12.26 -5.66 5.44
C LEU A 88 13.77 -5.96 5.41
N GLY A 89 14.50 -5.39 4.45
CA GLY A 89 15.92 -5.69 4.23
C GLY A 89 16.71 -4.42 3.94
N ASN A 90 17.31 -4.36 2.76
CA ASN A 90 18.21 -3.26 2.38
C ASN A 90 17.49 -1.99 1.86
N ARG A 91 16.16 -1.97 1.76
CA ARG A 91 15.38 -0.85 1.23
C ARG A 91 14.36 -0.29 2.24
N THR A 92 14.70 -0.35 3.53
CA THR A 92 13.84 0.12 4.63
C THR A 92 13.52 1.61 4.55
N GLU A 93 14.49 2.47 4.20
CA GLU A 93 14.27 3.92 4.06
C GLU A 93 13.30 4.24 2.91
N TRP A 94 13.46 3.56 1.77
CA TRP A 94 12.55 3.70 0.63
C TRP A 94 11.14 3.21 0.99
N ALA A 95 11.03 2.09 1.71
CA ALA A 95 9.75 1.57 2.17
C ALA A 95 9.07 2.53 3.15
N ASP A 96 9.81 3.10 4.11
CA ASP A 96 9.29 4.08 5.06
C ASP A 96 8.80 5.34 4.33
N MET A 97 9.56 5.83 3.36
CA MET A 97 9.13 6.96 2.51
C MET A 97 7.81 6.65 1.81
N LEU A 98 7.70 5.48 1.16
CA LEU A 98 6.51 5.10 0.42
C LEU A 98 5.27 4.93 1.33
N VAL A 99 5.44 4.29 2.49
CA VAL A 99 4.39 4.15 3.50
C VAL A 99 3.94 5.51 4.03
N ASN A 100 4.87 6.43 4.29
CA ASN A 100 4.55 7.77 4.76
C ASN A 100 3.84 8.62 3.69
N LEU A 101 4.28 8.56 2.43
CA LEU A 101 3.59 9.19 1.30
C LEU A 101 2.14 8.69 1.20
N ASN A 102 1.95 7.37 1.25
CA ASN A 102 0.62 6.77 1.20
C ASN A 102 -0.28 7.24 2.35
N LYS A 103 0.27 7.29 3.57
CA LYS A 103 -0.44 7.80 4.75
C LYS A 103 -0.87 9.25 4.57
N GLU A 104 0.01 10.14 4.08
CA GLU A 104 -0.33 11.54 3.83
C GLU A 104 -1.41 11.70 2.76
N ILE A 105 -1.32 10.93 1.67
CA ILE A 105 -2.33 10.87 0.60
C ILE A 105 -3.68 10.48 1.20
N PHE A 106 -3.75 9.42 2.00
CA PHE A 106 -5.01 8.99 2.62
C PHE A 106 -5.60 10.04 3.58
N GLN A 107 -4.76 10.66 4.41
CA GLN A 107 -5.21 11.72 5.32
C GLN A 107 -5.75 12.93 4.58
N LEU A 108 -5.08 13.37 3.52
CA LEU A 108 -5.49 14.53 2.73
C LEU A 108 -6.72 14.22 1.87
N SER A 109 -6.81 13.01 1.31
CA SER A 109 -8.00 12.51 0.61
C SER A 109 -9.23 12.53 1.51
N ALA A 110 -9.11 12.05 2.76
CA ALA A 110 -10.20 12.10 3.73
C ALA A 110 -10.64 13.55 4.01
N GLN A 111 -9.71 14.46 4.23
CA GLN A 111 -10.04 15.88 4.44
C GLN A 111 -10.76 16.50 3.24
N LEU A 112 -10.31 16.21 2.02
CA LEU A 112 -10.95 16.72 0.79
C LEU A 112 -12.32 16.08 0.53
N LYS A 113 -12.49 14.81 0.91
CA LYS A 113 -13.76 14.08 0.75
C LYS A 113 -14.89 14.70 1.59
N PHE A 114 -14.57 15.16 2.80
CA PHE A 114 -15.55 15.75 3.72
C PHE A 114 -15.61 17.29 3.67
N ALA A 115 -14.70 17.94 2.93
CA ALA A 115 -14.73 19.38 2.72
C ALA A 115 -15.76 19.77 1.65
N LEU A 116 -16.12 21.07 1.61
CA LEU A 116 -16.82 21.64 0.47
C LEU A 116 -16.01 21.41 -0.81
N PRO A 117 -16.64 21.05 -1.94
CA PRO A 117 -15.96 20.62 -3.15
C PRO A 117 -15.34 21.76 -3.98
N VAL A 118 -14.85 22.83 -3.32
CA VAL A 118 -14.24 24.00 -3.97
C VAL A 118 -13.03 23.59 -4.82
N TYR A 119 -12.28 22.58 -4.37
CA TYR A 119 -11.15 22.01 -5.08
C TYR A 119 -11.50 21.40 -6.46
N LYS A 120 -12.77 21.10 -6.72
CA LYS A 120 -13.22 20.60 -8.03
C LYS A 120 -13.27 21.71 -9.09
N TYR A 121 -13.37 22.96 -8.66
CA TYR A 121 -13.51 24.13 -9.53
C TYR A 121 -12.26 25.01 -9.53
N PHE A 122 -11.51 25.05 -8.43
CA PHE A 122 -10.31 25.86 -8.27
C PHE A 122 -9.18 25.06 -7.64
N ASP A 123 -7.93 25.30 -8.08
CA ASP A 123 -6.77 24.62 -7.52
C ASP A 123 -6.40 25.15 -6.12
N THR A 124 -7.11 24.64 -5.11
CA THR A 124 -6.83 24.95 -3.71
C THR A 124 -5.43 24.45 -3.30
N PRO A 125 -4.78 25.08 -2.29
CA PRO A 125 -3.48 24.61 -1.80
C PRO A 125 -3.48 23.14 -1.37
N LYS A 126 -4.57 22.67 -0.73
CA LYS A 126 -4.74 21.27 -0.33
C LYS A 126 -4.82 20.33 -1.55
N TRP A 127 -5.53 20.74 -2.60
CA TRP A 127 -5.59 19.97 -3.84
C TRP A 127 -4.23 19.87 -4.54
N LYS A 128 -3.51 20.99 -4.67
CA LYS A 128 -2.14 21.00 -5.21
C LYS A 128 -1.19 20.12 -4.41
N LYS A 129 -1.30 20.12 -3.07
CA LYS A 129 -0.52 19.22 -2.21
C LYS A 129 -0.87 17.75 -2.49
N MET A 130 -2.16 17.42 -2.63
CA MET A 130 -2.62 16.06 -2.94
C MET A 130 -2.01 15.55 -4.25
N VAL A 131 -2.15 16.33 -5.33
CA VAL A 131 -1.60 15.98 -6.64
C VAL A 131 -0.09 15.78 -6.57
N LYS A 132 0.64 16.68 -5.89
CA LYS A 132 2.09 16.56 -5.72
C LYS A 132 2.49 15.27 -4.98
N LEU A 133 1.77 14.90 -3.92
CA LEU A 133 2.05 13.67 -3.17
C LEU A 133 1.77 12.42 -4.02
N GLU A 134 0.66 12.40 -4.76
CA GLU A 134 0.35 11.30 -5.68
C GLU A 134 1.41 11.19 -6.79
N ASP A 135 1.83 12.31 -7.39
CA ASP A 135 2.90 12.32 -8.40
C ASP A 135 4.23 11.80 -7.85
N GLN A 136 4.53 12.03 -6.56
CA GLN A 136 5.70 11.46 -5.91
C GLN A 136 5.55 9.96 -5.63
N PHE A 137 4.34 9.50 -5.30
CA PHE A 137 4.06 8.10 -4.99
C PHE A 137 4.09 7.20 -6.23
N TYR A 138 3.67 7.71 -7.39
CA TYR A 138 3.59 6.94 -8.65
C TYR A 138 4.80 7.11 -9.59
N LYS A 139 5.81 7.91 -9.22
CA LYS A 139 7.08 8.04 -9.96
C LYS A 139 8.07 6.95 -9.56
#